data_AF-A0A1Y3XUI5-F1
#
_entry.id   AF-A0A1Y3XUI5-F1
#
_cell.length_a   1.000
_cell.length_b   1.000
_cell.length_c   1.000
_cell.angle_alpha   90.00
_cell.angle_beta   90.00
_cell.angle_gamma   90.00
#
_symmetry.space_group_name_H-M   'P 1'
#
loop_
_entity.id
_entity.type
_entity.pdbx_description
1 polymer ?
#
loop_
_entity_poly.entity_id
_entity_poly.type
_entity_poly.pdbx_seq_one_letter_code
_entity_poly.pdbx_strand_id
1 'polypeptide(L)'
;MKQTPATRRLSEQLREKLGYILLYEIADPRLDLVTITGVEVAQDRSYARIFVSCDADRYEEVLGALAQAKGHIRSLLARALDWRIVPELDFRIDRSTDEAMRIAAALENVPPTIGVAKDEEGYPVQGEGAAEDEPAGDASSDTGELDG
;
A
#
# COMPACT_ATOMS: atom_id res chain seq x y z
N MET A 1 -18.09 8.87 2.83
CA MET A 1 -19.42 9.39 2.43
C MET A 1 -20.29 8.24 1.99
N LYS A 2 -21.63 8.30 2.09
CA LYS A 2 -22.47 7.20 1.58
C LYS A 2 -22.49 7.27 0.04
N GLN A 3 -21.78 6.35 -0.61
CA GLN A 3 -21.76 6.29 -2.07
C GLN A 3 -23.07 5.65 -2.58
N THR A 4 -23.77 6.39 -3.42
CA THR A 4 -24.93 5.92 -4.17
C THR A 4 -24.51 5.54 -5.60
N PRO A 5 -25.32 4.79 -6.36
CA PRO A 5 -25.03 4.50 -7.76
C PRO A 5 -24.80 5.75 -8.61
N ALA A 6 -25.48 6.86 -8.28
CA ALA A 6 -25.32 8.14 -8.96
C ALA A 6 -23.96 8.80 -8.63
N THR A 7 -23.59 8.88 -7.36
CA THR A 7 -22.30 9.46 -6.95
C THR A 7 -21.12 8.63 -7.44
N ARG A 8 -21.26 7.30 -7.50
CA ARG A 8 -20.22 6.42 -8.07
C ARG A 8 -19.94 6.75 -9.54
N ARG A 9 -20.97 7.00 -10.35
CA ARG A 9 -20.79 7.40 -11.76
C ARG A 9 -20.08 8.75 -11.87
N LEU A 10 -20.38 9.70 -10.97
CA LEU A 10 -19.71 11.00 -10.93
C LEU A 10 -18.24 10.87 -10.51
N SER A 11 -17.96 10.04 -9.51
CA SER A 11 -16.60 9.71 -9.09
C SER A 11 -15.77 9.16 -10.24
N GLU A 12 -16.32 8.21 -11.02
CA GLU A 12 -15.56 7.63 -12.13
C GLU A 12 -15.33 8.59 -13.28
N GLN A 13 -16.33 9.42 -13.62
CA GLN A 13 -16.13 10.49 -14.61
C GLN A 13 -15.04 11.47 -14.16
N LEU A 14 -15.07 11.89 -12.88
CA LEU A 14 -14.05 12.78 -12.36
C LEU A 14 -12.67 12.12 -12.34
N ARG A 15 -12.58 10.84 -11.93
CA ARG A 15 -11.33 10.06 -11.90
C ARG A 15 -10.71 9.94 -13.28
N GLU A 16 -11.50 9.61 -14.30
CA GLU A 16 -11.03 9.49 -15.69
C GLU A 16 -10.49 10.81 -16.23
N LYS A 17 -11.26 11.90 -16.08
CA LYS A 17 -10.83 13.22 -16.57
C LYS A 17 -9.66 13.79 -15.78
N LEU A 18 -9.64 13.61 -14.46
CA LEU A 18 -8.52 14.05 -13.64
C LEU A 18 -7.25 13.29 -13.98
N GLY A 19 -7.34 11.97 -14.20
CA GLY A 19 -6.19 11.16 -14.65
C GLY A 19 -5.62 11.64 -15.98
N TYR A 20 -6.50 11.94 -16.95
CA TYR A 20 -6.07 12.52 -18.23
C TYR A 20 -5.36 13.87 -18.04
N ILE A 21 -5.94 14.77 -17.24
CA ILE A 21 -5.37 16.09 -16.97
C ILE A 21 -4.00 15.99 -16.30
N LEU A 22 -3.87 15.16 -15.26
CA LEU A 22 -2.59 14.96 -14.57
C LEU A 22 -1.52 14.44 -15.53
N LEU A 23 -1.87 13.52 -16.44
CA LEU A 23 -0.90 12.86 -17.31
C LEU A 23 -0.49 13.70 -18.54
N TYR A 24 -1.41 14.50 -19.10
CA TYR A 24 -1.18 15.17 -20.40
C TYR A 24 -1.15 16.69 -20.33
N GLU A 25 -1.82 17.31 -19.36
CA GLU A 25 -1.99 18.77 -19.30
C GLU A 25 -1.09 19.42 -18.25
N ILE A 26 -0.57 18.64 -17.30
CA ILE A 26 0.30 19.14 -16.24
C ILE A 26 1.75 18.81 -16.56
N ALA A 27 2.57 19.86 -16.68
CA ALA A 27 4.01 19.76 -16.91
C ALA A 27 4.81 20.12 -15.63
N ASP A 28 4.44 19.53 -14.50
CA ASP A 28 5.17 19.68 -13.23
C ASP A 28 5.94 18.40 -12.93
N PRO A 29 7.29 18.42 -12.94
CA PRO A 29 8.12 17.25 -12.64
C PRO A 29 7.83 16.62 -11.28
N ARG A 30 7.32 17.40 -10.32
CA ARG A 30 6.97 16.91 -8.98
C ARG A 30 5.77 16.00 -8.99
N LEU A 31 4.93 16.11 -10.01
CA LEU A 31 3.74 15.29 -10.18
C LEU A 31 3.99 14.09 -11.12
N ASP A 32 5.23 13.91 -11.59
CA ASP A 32 5.63 12.71 -12.32
C ASP A 32 5.46 11.46 -11.45
N LEU A 33 4.89 10.42 -12.06
CA LEU A 33 4.58 9.11 -11.46
C LEU A 33 3.51 9.13 -10.36
N VAL A 34 2.75 10.22 -10.20
CA VAL A 34 1.61 10.27 -9.28
C VAL A 34 0.41 9.54 -9.89
N THR A 35 -0.18 8.60 -9.14
CA THR A 35 -1.34 7.83 -9.60
C THR A 35 -2.57 8.13 -8.74
N ILE A 36 -3.75 8.26 -9.37
CA ILE A 36 -5.02 8.42 -8.65
C ILE A 36 -5.57 7.03 -8.33
N THR A 37 -5.67 6.70 -7.04
CA THR A 37 -6.18 5.39 -6.59
C THR A 37 -7.70 5.41 -6.40
N GLY A 38 -8.26 6.56 -6.03
CA GLY A 38 -9.69 6.67 -5.75
C GLY A 38 -10.20 8.10 -5.74
N VAL A 39 -11.50 8.26 -5.99
CA VAL A 39 -12.18 9.56 -5.96
C VAL A 39 -13.55 9.40 -5.30
N GLU A 40 -13.85 10.24 -4.32
CA GLU A 40 -15.16 10.34 -3.67
C GLU A 40 -15.75 11.73 -3.89
N VAL A 41 -16.87 11.79 -4.62
CA VAL A 41 -17.58 13.05 -4.86
C VAL A 41 -18.79 13.14 -3.93
N ALA A 42 -18.96 14.30 -3.29
CA ALA A 42 -20.14 14.60 -2.49
C ALA A 42 -21.42 14.60 -3.35
N GLN A 43 -22.57 14.26 -2.76
CA GLN A 43 -23.84 14.15 -3.48
C GLN A 43 -24.27 15.47 -4.14
N ASP A 44 -23.97 16.60 -3.48
CA ASP A 44 -24.22 17.95 -3.96
C ASP A 44 -23.09 18.52 -4.85
N ARG A 45 -22.04 17.73 -5.11
CA ARG A 45 -20.81 18.14 -5.83
C ARG A 45 -20.14 19.38 -5.23
N SER A 46 -20.36 19.66 -3.93
CA SER A 46 -19.64 20.74 -3.23
C SER A 46 -18.15 20.42 -3.10
N TYR A 47 -17.84 19.15 -2.86
CA TYR A 47 -16.49 18.68 -2.53
C TYR A 47 -16.19 17.33 -3.18
N ALA A 48 -14.92 17.12 -3.52
CA ALA A 48 -14.40 15.85 -4.01
C ALA A 48 -13.08 15.51 -3.31
N ARG A 49 -13.05 14.35 -2.67
CA ARG A 49 -11.83 13.79 -2.09
C ARG A 49 -11.14 12.91 -3.11
N ILE A 50 -9.88 13.18 -3.37
CA ILE A 50 -9.04 12.46 -4.33
C ILE A 50 -7.90 11.80 -3.56
N PHE A 51 -7.79 10.50 -3.72
CA PHE A 51 -6.73 9.68 -3.16
C PHE A 51 -5.64 9.49 -4.23
N VAL A 52 -4.42 9.83 -3.87
CA VAL A 52 -3.24 9.73 -4.74
C VAL A 52 -2.17 8.86 -4.10
N SER A 53 -1.52 8.04 -4.91
CA SER A 53 -0.38 7.20 -4.51
C SER A 53 0.87 7.68 -5.23
N CYS A 54 1.98 7.68 -4.49
CA CYS A 54 3.33 8.03 -4.94
C CYS A 54 4.33 7.45 -3.93
N ASP A 55 5.62 7.69 -4.14
CA ASP A 55 6.67 7.23 -3.22
C ASP A 55 6.60 7.96 -1.87
N ALA A 56 6.87 7.25 -0.78
CA ALA A 56 6.68 7.73 0.60
C ALA A 56 7.56 8.94 0.97
N ASP A 57 8.73 9.06 0.35
CA ASP A 57 9.65 10.19 0.50
C ASP A 57 9.16 11.46 -0.22
N ARG A 58 8.22 11.34 -1.15
CA ARG A 58 7.71 12.45 -1.98
C ARG A 58 6.35 13.00 -1.53
N TYR A 59 5.76 12.46 -0.47
CA TYR A 59 4.39 12.80 -0.05
C TYR A 59 4.14 14.30 0.14
N GLU A 60 5.03 14.98 0.87
CA GLU A 60 4.85 16.40 1.17
C GLU A 60 5.06 17.27 -0.07
N GLU A 61 6.04 16.91 -0.92
CA GLU A 61 6.29 17.60 -2.18
C GLU A 61 5.11 17.45 -3.15
N VAL A 62 4.60 16.24 -3.34
CA VAL A 62 3.45 15.95 -4.21
C VAL A 62 2.20 16.66 -3.72
N LEU A 63 1.89 16.61 -2.42
CA LEU A 63 0.74 17.34 -1.87
C LEU A 63 0.89 18.86 -2.05
N GLY A 64 2.09 19.40 -1.81
CA GLY A 64 2.37 20.82 -2.02
C GLY A 64 2.22 21.25 -3.48
N ALA A 65 2.67 20.42 -4.43
CA ALA A 65 2.51 20.66 -5.86
C ALA A 65 1.04 20.58 -6.29
N LEU A 66 0.30 19.55 -5.84
CA LEU A 66 -1.14 19.42 -6.11
C LEU A 66 -1.95 20.58 -5.54
N ALA A 67 -1.60 21.07 -4.35
CA ALA A 67 -2.25 22.23 -3.73
C ALA A 67 -2.05 23.50 -4.55
N GLN A 68 -0.85 23.73 -5.10
CA GLN A 68 -0.56 24.86 -5.99
C GLN A 68 -1.27 24.71 -7.34
N ALA A 69 -1.26 23.51 -7.91
CA ALA A 69 -1.90 23.21 -9.19
C ALA A 69 -3.43 23.14 -9.11
N LYS A 70 -4.03 23.03 -7.91
CA LYS A 70 -5.48 22.87 -7.67
C LYS A 70 -6.34 23.84 -8.48
N GLY A 71 -5.97 25.12 -8.55
CA GLY A 71 -6.72 26.12 -9.31
C GLY A 71 -6.71 25.89 -10.82
N HIS A 72 -5.55 25.51 -11.35
CA HIS A 72 -5.37 25.17 -12.76
C HIS A 72 -6.11 23.89 -13.13
N ILE A 73 -5.96 22.83 -12.33
CA ILE A 73 -6.65 21.54 -12.48
C ILE A 73 -8.17 21.75 -12.51
N ARG A 74 -8.72 22.56 -11.59
CA ARG A 74 -10.16 22.85 -11.56
C ARG A 74 -10.65 23.55 -12.82
N SER A 75 -9.83 24.44 -13.38
CA SER A 75 -10.16 25.16 -14.62
C SER A 75 -10.15 24.23 -15.83
N LEU A 76 -9.21 23.28 -15.89
CA LEU A 76 -9.18 22.24 -16.92
C LEU A 76 -10.37 21.28 -16.78
N LEU A 77 -10.68 20.85 -15.56
CA LEU A 77 -11.86 20.03 -15.27
C LEU A 77 -13.16 20.72 -15.65
N ALA A 78 -13.29 22.03 -15.44
CA ALA A 78 -14.47 22.79 -15.83
C ALA A 78 -14.71 22.82 -17.34
N ARG A 79 -13.65 22.66 -18.14
CA ARG A 79 -13.73 22.56 -19.61
C ARG A 79 -13.96 21.13 -20.07
N ALA A 80 -13.41 20.16 -19.35
CA ALA A 80 -13.48 18.74 -19.69
C ALA A 80 -14.76 18.05 -19.20
N LEU A 81 -15.36 18.56 -18.12
CA LEU A 81 -16.60 18.06 -17.53
C LEU A 81 -17.73 19.03 -17.86
N ASP A 82 -18.85 18.50 -18.37
CA ASP A 82 -20.09 19.27 -18.56
C ASP A 82 -20.86 19.42 -17.22
N TRP A 83 -20.18 19.95 -16.21
CA TRP A 83 -20.71 20.12 -14.86
C TRP A 83 -20.95 21.60 -14.59
N ARG A 84 -22.15 21.92 -14.10
CA ARG A 84 -22.50 23.30 -13.71
C ARG A 84 -21.56 23.88 -12.64
N ILE A 85 -21.10 23.04 -11.72
CA ILE A 85 -20.17 23.40 -10.65
C ILE A 85 -19.12 22.30 -10.57
N VAL A 86 -17.85 22.68 -10.66
CA VAL A 86 -16.72 21.80 -10.38
C VAL A 86 -16.47 21.82 -8.87
N PRO A 87 -16.49 20.65 -8.20
CA PRO A 87 -16.28 20.56 -6.76
C PRO A 87 -14.95 21.16 -6.33
N GLU A 88 -14.85 21.49 -5.06
CA GLU A 88 -13.56 21.73 -4.46
C GLU A 88 -12.79 20.40 -4.32
N LEU A 89 -11.53 20.39 -4.77
CA LEU A 89 -10.69 19.21 -4.76
C LEU A 89 -9.88 19.13 -3.46
N ASP A 90 -9.91 17.97 -2.80
CA ASP A 90 -9.12 17.64 -1.62
C ASP A 90 -8.22 16.45 -1.91
N PHE A 91 -6.94 16.72 -2.08
CA PHE A 91 -5.94 15.71 -2.36
C PHE A 91 -5.44 15.09 -1.06
N ARG A 92 -5.43 13.75 -1.00
CA ARG A 92 -4.92 12.98 0.13
C ARG A 92 -4.02 11.86 -0.37
N ILE A 93 -2.94 11.61 0.36
CA ILE A 93 -2.11 10.44 0.12
C ILE A 93 -2.87 9.18 0.51
N ASP A 94 -2.89 8.23 -0.40
CA ASP A 94 -3.33 6.87 -0.16
C ASP A 94 -2.19 6.05 0.43
N ARG A 95 -2.26 5.76 1.74
CA ARG A 95 -1.27 4.94 2.46
C ARG A 95 -1.61 3.45 2.43
N SER A 96 -2.72 3.05 1.80
CA SER A 96 -3.11 1.64 1.77
C SER A 96 -2.08 0.78 1.02
N THR A 97 -1.38 1.36 0.04
CA THR A 97 -0.30 0.68 -0.69
C THR A 97 0.90 0.35 0.21
N ASP A 98 1.31 1.29 1.06
CA ASP A 98 2.41 1.07 2.02
C ASP A 98 2.08 -0.04 3.02
N GLU A 99 0.83 -0.05 3.50
CA GLU A 99 0.36 -1.04 4.45
C GLU A 99 0.28 -2.43 3.80
N ALA A 100 -0.18 -2.51 2.55
CA ALA A 100 -0.16 -3.75 1.78
C ALA A 100 1.26 -4.28 1.56
N MET A 101 2.23 -3.41 1.23
CA MET A 101 3.65 -3.79 1.11
C MET A 101 4.22 -4.30 2.44
N ARG A 102 3.90 -3.63 3.56
CA ARG A 102 4.32 -4.09 4.89
C ARG A 102 3.75 -5.46 5.23
N ILE A 103 2.47 -5.70 4.94
CA ILE A 103 1.82 -6.99 5.16
C ILE A 103 2.46 -8.05 4.26
N ALA A 104 2.71 -7.77 2.99
CA ALA A 104 3.37 -8.69 2.07
C ALA A 104 4.78 -9.08 2.57
N ALA A 105 5.59 -8.11 3.01
CA ALA A 105 6.91 -8.36 3.59
C ALA A 105 6.84 -9.18 4.91
N ALA A 106 5.79 -8.99 5.71
CA ALA A 106 5.56 -9.79 6.91
C ALA A 106 5.12 -11.23 6.58
N LEU A 107 4.34 -11.42 5.50
CA LEU A 107 3.93 -12.74 5.00
C LEU A 107 5.07 -13.51 4.34
N GLU A 108 6.06 -12.84 3.76
CA GLU A 108 7.25 -13.51 3.22
C GLU A 108 8.15 -14.06 4.35
N ASN A 109 8.11 -13.44 5.53
CA ASN A 109 8.77 -13.92 6.74
C ASN A 109 7.88 -14.87 7.56
N VAL A 110 7.12 -15.75 6.90
CA VAL A 110 6.37 -16.80 7.60
C VAL A 110 7.38 -17.83 8.14
N PRO A 111 7.52 -17.98 9.48
CA PRO A 111 8.29 -19.07 10.03
C PRO A 111 7.67 -20.42 9.59
N PRO A 112 8.49 -21.46 9.33
CA PRO A 112 8.05 -22.73 8.74
C PRO A 112 7.02 -23.51 9.59
N THR A 113 6.69 -23.04 10.79
CA THR A 113 5.73 -23.66 11.71
C THR A 113 4.27 -23.48 11.30
N ILE A 114 3.94 -22.59 10.36
CA ILE A 114 2.57 -22.36 9.89
C ILE A 114 2.11 -23.38 8.83
N GLY A 115 3.05 -24.04 8.13
CA GLY A 115 2.75 -25.04 7.10
C GLY A 115 2.62 -26.48 7.62
N VAL A 116 2.73 -26.70 8.93
CA VAL A 116 2.68 -28.05 9.50
C VAL A 116 1.22 -28.49 9.59
N ALA A 117 0.89 -29.61 8.94
CA ALA A 117 -0.42 -30.24 9.07
C ALA A 117 -0.71 -30.45 10.57
N LYS A 118 -1.91 -30.09 11.02
CA LYS A 118 -2.32 -30.25 12.42
C LYS A 118 -3.31 -31.40 12.53
N ASP A 119 -3.22 -32.16 13.61
CA ASP A 119 -4.22 -33.18 13.97
C ASP A 119 -5.53 -32.53 14.47
N GLU A 120 -6.52 -33.36 14.81
CA GLU A 120 -7.85 -32.92 15.28
C GLU A 120 -7.76 -32.11 16.60
N GLU A 121 -6.68 -32.29 17.36
CA GLU A 121 -6.37 -31.58 18.60
C GLU A 121 -5.49 -30.32 18.41
N GLY A 122 -4.99 -30.07 17.19
CA GLY A 122 -4.25 -28.87 16.83
C GLY A 122 -2.72 -28.96 16.97
N TYR A 123 -2.16 -30.15 17.17
CA TYR A 123 -0.72 -30.40 17.24
C TYR A 123 -0.10 -30.67 15.86
N PRO A 124 1.16 -30.23 15.63
CA PRO A 124 1.86 -30.51 14.39
C PRO A 124 2.06 -32.02 14.17
N VAL A 125 1.55 -32.55 13.07
CA VAL A 125 1.70 -33.95 12.65
C VAL A 125 3.16 -34.15 12.24
N GLN A 126 3.93 -34.87 13.07
CA GLN A 126 5.32 -35.23 12.76
C GLN A 126 5.34 -36.21 11.58
N GLY A 127 5.78 -35.74 10.42
CA GLY A 127 6.23 -36.62 9.33
C GLY A 127 7.67 -37.04 9.60
N GLU A 128 7.89 -38.34 9.76
CA GLU A 128 9.17 -38.99 10.04
C GLU A 128 10.30 -38.51 9.10
N GLY A 129 11.45 -38.13 9.68
CA GLY A 129 12.66 -37.83 8.91
C GLY A 129 13.81 -37.31 9.76
N ALA A 130 14.72 -38.22 10.11
CA ALA A 130 16.06 -38.03 10.69
C ALA A 130 16.18 -37.99 12.23
N ALA A 131 16.01 -39.16 12.87
CA ALA A 131 17.15 -39.72 13.61
C ALA A 131 18.08 -40.31 12.53
N GLU A 132 19.39 -40.07 12.50
CA GLU A 132 20.40 -40.50 13.45
C GLU A 132 21.69 -39.74 13.13
N ASP A 133 22.37 -39.16 14.13
CA ASP A 133 23.83 -39.01 14.10
C ASP A 133 24.34 -38.88 15.56
N GLU A 134 24.64 -40.03 16.15
CA GLU A 134 25.69 -40.16 17.16
C GLU A 134 26.67 -41.23 16.62
N PRO A 135 28.00 -41.17 16.88
CA PRO A 135 28.61 -40.59 18.08
C PRO A 135 29.95 -39.84 17.87
N ALA A 136 30.26 -38.87 18.75
CA ALA A 136 31.64 -38.50 19.05
C ALA A 136 31.75 -37.90 20.46
N GLY A 137 31.73 -38.77 21.47
CA GLY A 137 32.21 -38.42 22.81
C GLY A 137 33.74 -38.40 22.79
N ASP A 138 34.33 -37.22 22.57
CA ASP A 138 35.73 -36.94 22.91
C ASP A 138 35.85 -36.59 24.40
N ALA A 139 36.96 -37.00 24.96
CA ALA A 139 37.26 -37.24 26.35
C ALA A 139 37.30 -35.99 27.23
N SER A 140 36.86 -36.15 28.48
CA SER A 140 37.57 -35.56 29.62
C SER A 140 37.13 -36.24 30.93
N SER A 141 37.98 -37.13 31.42
CA SER A 141 38.12 -37.32 32.86
C SER A 141 39.60 -37.25 33.20
N ASP A 142 39.92 -36.07 33.72
CA ASP A 142 41.05 -35.65 34.54
C ASP A 142 41.44 -36.65 35.65
N THR A 143 42.63 -36.42 36.22
CA THR A 143 43.40 -37.10 37.31
C THR A 143 44.63 -37.84 36.76
N GLY A 144 45.90 -37.47 36.98
CA GLY A 144 46.54 -36.87 38.16
C GLY A 144 47.54 -37.89 38.75
N GLU A 145 48.74 -37.44 39.15
CA GLU A 145 49.89 -38.17 39.80
C GLU A 145 50.85 -38.97 38.87
N LEU A 146 52.11 -38.54 38.63
CA LEU A 146 53.32 -38.42 39.49
C LEU A 146 53.95 -39.77 39.90
N ASP A 147 55.07 -40.16 39.28
CA ASP A 147 56.38 -40.47 39.92
C ASP A 147 57.33 -41.24 38.96
N GLY A 148 58.63 -40.97 39.06
CA GLY A 148 59.72 -41.89 38.64
C GLY A 148 60.69 -41.38 37.60
#